data_AF-A0A822G3R3-F1
#
_entry.id   AF-A0A822G3R3-F1
#
_cell.length_a   1.000
_cell.length_b   1.000
_cell.length_c   1.000
_cell.angle_alpha   90.00
_cell.angle_beta   90.00
_cell.angle_gamma   90.00
#
_symmetry.space_group_name_H-M   'P 1'
#
loop_
_entity.id
_entity.type
_entity.pdbx_description
1 polymer ?
#
loop_
_entity_poly.entity_id
_entity_poly.type
_entity_poly.pdbx_seq_one_letter_code
_entity_poly.pdbx_strand_id
1 'polypeptide(L)'
;MCSWHFAGGWPLIFYSAAVFGFVWGIIWILFYTNSPRNHRFISTQEKEYILQNTQQQLSNSNQNDFHVPWRSILTSPACWALFIVHTCNNWGTYTFLTSIPKYMNEVLKFNIKSNGFLSALPYIVLCLNTNISGITADVIIRKNLLTTTNTRKLFNILGNLLPAISVIGLAFMTCQLKYVAVVLLTIGVAFHGCCFGGGFLLVANDIAPAYTGIVFGISNALSSIPGIISPYIA
;
A
#
# COMPACT_ATOMS: atom_id res chain seq x y z
N MET A 1 15.13 22.72 7.47
CA MET A 1 14.26 23.53 6.58
C MET A 1 13.96 24.95 7.09
N CYS A 2 14.23 25.31 8.36
CA CYS A 2 14.06 26.70 8.85
C CYS A 2 15.27 27.63 8.63
N SER A 3 16.32 27.19 7.92
CA SER A 3 17.57 27.96 7.76
C SER A 3 17.71 28.62 6.38
N TRP A 4 16.79 28.36 5.45
CA TRP A 4 16.84 28.93 4.11
C TRP A 4 15.82 30.07 4.01
N HIS A 5 16.32 31.30 3.90
CA HIS A 5 15.52 32.53 3.83
C HIS A 5 14.86 32.75 2.46
N PHE A 6 14.90 31.75 1.58
CA PHE A 6 14.28 31.78 0.26
C PHE A 6 12.83 31.26 0.38
N ALA A 7 11.86 32.12 0.08
CA ALA A 7 10.40 31.85 0.09
C ALA A 7 9.75 31.50 1.46
N GLY A 8 10.24 32.07 2.58
CA GLY A 8 9.50 32.04 3.86
C GLY A 8 9.61 30.73 4.66
N GLY A 9 10.62 29.89 4.38
CA GLY A 9 10.92 28.69 5.17
C GLY A 9 10.00 27.51 4.87
N TRP A 10 8.85 27.42 5.54
CA TRP A 10 7.93 26.27 5.45
C TRP A 10 7.14 26.15 4.13
N PRO A 11 6.73 27.25 3.43
CA PRO A 11 5.96 27.16 2.18
C PRO A 11 6.75 26.51 1.04
N LEU A 12 8.08 26.50 1.13
CA LEU A 12 8.97 25.93 0.12
C LEU A 12 8.62 24.47 -0.21
N ILE A 13 8.18 23.68 0.78
CA ILE A 13 7.83 22.27 0.55
C ILE A 13 6.62 22.12 -0.38
N PHE A 14 5.66 23.06 -0.31
CA PHE A 14 4.49 23.07 -1.19
C PHE A 14 4.87 23.48 -2.60
N TYR A 15 5.70 24.53 -2.74
CA TYR A 15 6.17 24.96 -4.05
C TYR A 15 7.01 23.87 -4.75
N SER A 16 7.93 23.21 -4.03
CA SER A 16 8.71 22.12 -4.60
C SER A 16 7.84 20.92 -5.00
N ALA A 17 6.86 20.56 -4.17
CA ALA A 17 5.94 19.47 -4.47
C ALA A 17 5.03 19.80 -5.68
N ALA A 18 4.58 21.06 -5.78
CA ALA A 18 3.76 21.53 -6.90
C ALA A 18 4.55 21.48 -8.22
N VAL A 19 5.77 22.01 -8.25
CA VAL A 19 6.63 21.96 -9.45
C VAL A 19 6.87 20.51 -9.89
N PHE A 20 7.18 19.62 -8.94
CA PHE A 20 7.34 18.19 -9.23
C PHE A 20 6.06 17.58 -9.82
N GLY A 21 4.89 17.87 -9.23
CA GLY A 21 3.60 17.42 -9.73
C GLY A 21 3.29 17.93 -11.14
N PHE A 22 3.60 19.19 -11.45
CA PHE A 22 3.43 19.75 -12.80
C PHE A 22 4.34 19.06 -13.82
N VAL A 23 5.62 18.89 -13.50
CA VAL A 23 6.57 18.18 -14.38
C VAL A 23 6.11 16.74 -14.62
N TRP A 24 5.69 16.04 -13.56
CA TRP A 24 5.14 14.69 -13.68
C TRP A 24 3.85 14.66 -14.54
N GLY A 25 2.96 15.63 -14.38
CA GLY A 25 1.75 15.76 -15.19
C GLY A 25 2.04 15.94 -16.69
N ILE A 26 3.05 16.74 -17.04
CA ILE A 26 3.49 16.90 -18.43
C ILE A 26 4.02 15.58 -18.98
N ILE A 27 4.87 14.88 -18.23
CA ILE A 27 5.38 13.55 -18.62
C ILE A 27 4.21 12.58 -18.83
N TRP A 28 3.26 12.55 -17.90
CA TRP A 28 2.08 11.68 -18.00
C TRP A 28 1.27 11.95 -19.26
N ILE A 29 0.99 13.22 -19.60
CA ILE A 29 0.23 13.58 -20.82
C ILE A 29 0.98 13.15 -22.10
N LEU A 30 2.31 13.24 -22.11
CA LEU A 30 3.10 12.91 -23.29
C LEU A 30 3.22 11.39 -23.53
N PHE A 31 3.26 10.57 -22.47
CA PHE A 31 3.54 9.14 -22.57
C PHE A 31 2.34 8.22 -22.30
N TYR A 32 1.33 8.67 -21.56
CA TYR A 32 0.20 7.82 -21.17
C TYR A 32 -0.72 7.49 -22.36
N THR A 33 -1.20 6.25 -22.43
CA THR A 33 -2.21 5.82 -23.40
C THR A 33 -3.21 4.86 -22.75
N ASN A 34 -4.51 5.04 -23.03
CA ASN A 34 -5.60 4.25 -22.41
C ASN A 34 -5.63 2.77 -22.81
N SER A 35 -5.01 2.39 -23.93
CA SER A 35 -4.99 1.02 -24.40
C SER A 35 -3.61 0.66 -24.95
N PRO A 36 -3.08 -0.53 -24.66
CA PRO A 36 -1.88 -1.06 -25.30
C PRO A 36 -1.98 -1.04 -26.83
N ARG A 37 -3.20 -1.07 -27.39
CA ARG A 37 -3.42 -1.01 -28.84
C ARG A 37 -2.96 0.30 -29.47
N ASN A 38 -3.14 1.40 -28.73
CA ASN A 38 -2.91 2.77 -29.20
C ASN A 38 -1.54 3.31 -28.78
N HIS A 39 -0.76 2.53 -28.01
CA HIS A 39 0.51 2.98 -27.47
C HIS A 39 1.56 3.09 -28.59
N ARG A 40 2.18 4.26 -28.74
CA ARG A 40 3.11 4.54 -29.86
C ARG A 40 4.45 3.84 -29.75
N PHE A 41 4.90 3.53 -28.53
CA PHE A 41 6.25 3.01 -28.27
C PHE A 41 6.27 1.51 -27.91
N ILE A 42 5.14 0.79 -28.04
CA ILE A 42 5.08 -0.64 -27.68
C ILE A 42 5.56 -1.53 -28.84
N SER A 43 6.33 -2.56 -28.53
CA SER A 43 6.73 -3.59 -29.52
C SER A 43 5.52 -4.43 -29.94
N THR A 44 5.48 -4.87 -31.20
CA THR A 44 4.43 -5.76 -31.70
C THR A 44 4.34 -7.07 -30.90
N GLN A 45 5.48 -7.63 -30.50
CA GLN A 45 5.54 -8.87 -29.72
C GLN A 45 4.92 -8.69 -28.32
N GLU A 46 5.26 -7.60 -27.63
CA GLU A 46 4.70 -7.28 -26.32
C GLU A 46 3.20 -6.96 -26.42
N LYS A 47 2.80 -6.22 -27.46
CA LYS A 47 1.40 -5.89 -27.72
C LYS A 47 0.55 -7.15 -27.91
N GLU A 48 1.02 -8.11 -28.71
CA GLU A 48 0.31 -9.38 -28.91
C GLU A 48 0.25 -10.21 -27.63
N TYR A 49 1.35 -10.30 -26.88
CA TYR A 49 1.38 -11.01 -25.60
C TYR A 49 0.34 -10.45 -24.60
N ILE A 50 0.30 -9.13 -24.42
CA ILE A 50 -0.65 -8.49 -23.50
C ILE A 50 -2.09 -8.71 -23.99
N LEU A 51 -2.36 -8.48 -25.28
CA LEU A 51 -3.71 -8.62 -25.81
C LEU A 51 -4.24 -10.04 -25.68
N GLN A 52 -3.43 -11.06 -25.94
CA GLN A 52 -3.84 -12.46 -25.78
C GLN A 52 -4.23 -12.78 -24.32
N ASN A 53 -3.41 -12.35 -23.36
CA ASN A 53 -3.66 -12.61 -21.93
C ASN A 53 -4.84 -11.80 -21.37
N THR A 54 -4.98 -10.52 -21.75
CA THR A 54 -6.10 -9.67 -21.31
C THR A 54 -7.42 -10.10 -21.94
N GLN A 55 -7.40 -10.48 -23.23
CA GLN A 55 -8.61 -10.83 -23.96
C GLN A 55 -9.14 -12.20 -23.53
N GLN A 56 -8.28 -13.15 -23.13
CA GLN A 56 -8.69 -14.39 -22.43
C GLN A 56 -9.37 -14.13 -21.08
N GLN A 57 -8.90 -13.15 -20.30
CA GLN A 57 -9.53 -12.78 -19.03
C GLN A 57 -10.90 -12.12 -19.23
N LEU A 58 -11.05 -11.32 -20.28
CA LEU A 58 -12.30 -10.64 -20.62
C LEU A 58 -13.30 -11.53 -21.36
N SER A 59 -12.88 -12.49 -22.20
CA SER A 59 -13.80 -13.35 -22.96
C SER A 59 -14.58 -14.34 -22.10
N ASN A 60 -14.14 -14.60 -20.86
CA ASN A 60 -14.95 -15.31 -19.85
C ASN A 60 -16.10 -14.44 -19.27
N SER A 61 -16.11 -13.13 -19.53
CA SER A 61 -17.20 -12.20 -19.22
C SER A 61 -17.84 -11.74 -20.52
N ASN A 62 -19.06 -12.20 -20.82
CA ASN A 62 -19.78 -11.86 -22.05
C ASN A 62 -19.75 -10.34 -22.31
N GLN A 63 -19.04 -9.92 -23.36
CA GLN A 63 -18.78 -8.52 -23.70
C GLN A 63 -20.03 -7.70 -24.06
N ASN A 64 -21.19 -8.35 -24.22
CA ASN A 64 -22.41 -7.70 -24.71
C ASN A 64 -23.33 -7.16 -23.60
N ASP A 65 -23.08 -7.49 -22.32
CA ASP A 65 -23.84 -6.95 -21.19
C ASP A 65 -22.88 -6.65 -20.02
N PHE A 66 -22.23 -5.50 -20.04
CA PHE A 66 -21.45 -5.01 -18.89
C PHE A 66 -22.40 -4.52 -17.79
N HIS A 67 -23.15 -5.43 -17.19
CA HIS A 67 -24.01 -5.16 -16.04
C HIS A 67 -23.24 -5.47 -14.77
N VAL A 68 -22.96 -4.45 -13.96
CA VAL A 68 -22.27 -4.62 -12.69
C VAL A 68 -23.16 -5.44 -11.75
N PRO A 69 -22.71 -6.63 -11.27
CA PRO A 69 -23.52 -7.49 -10.43
C PRO A 69 -23.53 -7.01 -8.96
N TRP A 70 -24.15 -5.87 -8.70
CA TRP A 70 -24.18 -5.20 -7.40
C TRP A 70 -24.60 -6.11 -6.25
N ARG A 71 -25.68 -6.89 -6.45
CA ARG A 71 -26.17 -7.83 -5.43
C ARG A 71 -25.09 -8.85 -5.09
N SER A 72 -24.50 -9.49 -6.09
CA SER A 72 -23.45 -10.51 -5.88
C SER A 72 -22.20 -9.94 -5.20
N ILE A 73 -21.79 -8.72 -5.56
CA ILE A 73 -20.65 -8.05 -4.93
C ILE A 73 -20.95 -7.76 -3.45
N LEU A 74 -22.13 -7.20 -3.16
CA LEU A 74 -22.52 -6.79 -1.81
C LEU A 74 -22.97 -7.95 -0.91
N THR A 75 -23.31 -9.12 -1.45
CA THR A 75 -23.65 -10.31 -0.65
C THR A 75 -22.52 -11.32 -0.55
N SER A 76 -21.42 -11.15 -1.30
CA SER A 76 -20.32 -12.11 -1.30
C SER A 76 -19.50 -12.06 0.00
N PRO A 77 -19.30 -13.20 0.68
CA PRO A 77 -18.50 -13.24 1.91
C PRO A 77 -17.02 -12.91 1.65
N ALA A 78 -16.50 -13.21 0.46
CA ALA A 78 -15.12 -12.88 0.09
C ALA A 78 -14.90 -11.37 -0.05
N CYS A 79 -15.88 -10.65 -0.63
CA CYS A 79 -15.84 -9.19 -0.72
C CYS A 79 -15.89 -8.54 0.66
N TRP A 80 -16.78 -8.99 1.54
CA TRP A 80 -16.85 -8.49 2.92
C TRP A 80 -15.57 -8.76 3.72
N ALA A 81 -14.98 -9.95 3.58
CA ALA A 81 -13.71 -10.26 4.21
C ALA A 81 -12.60 -9.29 3.73
N LEU A 82 -12.55 -8.99 2.44
CA LEU A 82 -11.63 -7.98 1.88
C LEU A 82 -11.88 -6.59 2.47
N PHE A 83 -13.15 -6.15 2.54
CA PHE A 83 -13.49 -4.82 3.06
C PHE A 83 -13.08 -4.66 4.52
N ILE A 84 -13.33 -5.67 5.36
CA ILE A 84 -12.92 -5.68 6.77
C ILE A 84 -11.40 -5.64 6.88
N VAL A 85 -10.70 -6.51 6.15
CA VAL A 85 -9.22 -6.57 6.18
C VAL A 85 -8.59 -5.25 5.74
N HIS A 86 -9.09 -4.66 4.65
CA HIS A 86 -8.60 -3.37 4.16
C HIS A 86 -8.85 -2.27 5.19
N THR A 87 -10.02 -2.26 5.83
CA THR A 87 -10.35 -1.28 6.88
C THR A 87 -9.38 -1.39 8.08
N CYS A 88 -9.16 -2.60 8.60
CA CYS A 88 -8.21 -2.84 9.68
C CYS A 88 -6.78 -2.45 9.28
N ASN A 89 -6.37 -2.76 8.06
CA ASN A 89 -5.03 -2.45 7.58
C ASN A 89 -4.81 -0.94 7.39
N ASN A 90 -5.82 -0.22 6.90
CA ASN A 90 -5.79 1.23 6.77
C ASN A 90 -5.66 1.92 8.13
N TRP A 91 -6.41 1.43 9.13
CA TRP A 91 -6.27 1.89 10.51
C TRP A 91 -4.83 1.71 11.04
N GLY A 92 -4.26 0.52 10.84
CA GLY A 92 -2.87 0.23 11.23
C GLY A 92 -1.87 1.15 10.54
N THR A 93 -2.04 1.37 9.24
CA THR A 93 -1.21 2.27 8.44
C THR A 93 -1.25 3.70 8.96
N TYR A 94 -2.44 4.25 9.22
CA TYR A 94 -2.58 5.61 9.78
C TYR A 94 -2.01 5.72 11.20
N THR A 95 -2.20 4.68 12.02
CA THR A 95 -1.63 4.62 13.37
C THR A 95 -0.10 4.69 13.30
N PHE A 96 0.53 3.90 12.43
CA PHE A 96 1.97 3.96 12.21
C PHE A 96 2.39 5.33 11.68
N LEU A 97 1.71 5.86 10.67
CA LEU A 97 2.04 7.14 10.06
C LEU A 97 2.04 8.31 11.07
N THR A 98 1.09 8.32 11.99
CA THR A 98 0.93 9.39 12.99
C THR A 98 1.76 9.15 14.25
N SER A 99 1.81 7.90 14.74
CA SER A 99 2.42 7.57 16.03
C SER A 99 3.93 7.39 15.94
N ILE A 100 4.47 6.96 14.80
CA ILE A 100 5.92 6.76 14.63
C ILE A 100 6.72 8.06 14.82
N PRO A 101 6.40 9.16 14.12
CA PRO A 101 7.12 10.41 14.30
C PRO A 101 6.95 10.97 15.71
N LYS A 102 5.75 10.84 16.28
CA LYS A 102 5.43 11.28 17.64
C LYS A 102 6.26 10.51 18.68
N TYR A 103 6.32 9.19 18.57
CA TYR A 103 7.12 8.32 19.45
C TYR A 103 8.62 8.63 19.36
N MET A 104 9.14 8.83 18.15
CA MET A 104 10.55 9.21 17.96
C MET A 104 10.90 10.56 18.60
N ASN A 105 9.99 11.53 18.55
CA ASN A 105 10.22 12.86 19.11
C ASN A 105 9.98 12.90 20.62
N GLU A 106 8.82 12.45 21.07
CA GLU A 106 8.34 12.66 22.44
C GLU A 106 8.94 11.65 23.43
N VAL A 107 9.06 10.38 23.02
CA VAL A 107 9.52 9.29 23.89
C VAL A 107 11.03 9.08 23.74
N LEU A 108 11.50 8.91 22.50
CA LEU A 108 12.93 8.64 22.23
C LEU A 108 13.79 9.91 22.28
N LYS A 109 13.16 11.10 22.38
CA LYS A 109 13.80 12.43 22.42
C LYS A 109 14.77 12.65 21.24
N PHE A 110 14.52 12.02 20.09
CA PHE A 110 15.32 12.28 18.89
C PHE A 110 14.94 13.64 18.31
N ASN A 111 15.95 14.48 18.08
CA ASN A 111 15.74 15.73 17.36
C ASN A 111 15.45 15.42 15.88
N ILE A 112 14.18 15.48 15.49
CA ILE A 112 13.73 15.24 14.10
C ILE A 112 14.51 16.12 13.10
N LYS A 113 14.94 17.33 13.52
CA LYS A 113 15.69 18.24 12.63
C LYS A 113 17.11 17.75 12.32
N SER A 114 17.77 17.01 13.22
CA SER A 114 19.12 16.47 12.95
C SER A 114 19.10 15.04 12.41
N ASN A 115 18.10 14.24 12.79
CA ASN A 115 18.05 12.80 12.48
C ASN A 115 16.92 12.42 11.51
N GLY A 116 16.63 13.27 10.53
CA GLY A 116 15.61 13.00 9.51
C GLY A 116 15.81 11.68 8.77
N PHE A 117 17.06 11.23 8.58
CA PHE A 117 17.37 9.92 8.01
C PHE A 117 16.85 8.76 8.89
N LEU A 118 17.04 8.86 10.20
CA LEU A 118 16.57 7.85 11.15
C LEU A 118 15.04 7.77 11.15
N SER A 119 14.37 8.92 10.97
CA SER A 119 12.91 8.98 10.87
C SER A 119 12.35 8.45 9.55
N ALA A 120 13.13 8.51 8.46
CA ALA A 120 12.76 7.94 7.16
C ALA A 120 13.00 6.43 7.09
N LEU A 121 13.89 5.89 7.93
CA LEU A 121 14.32 4.49 7.90
C LEU A 121 13.15 3.48 7.91
N PRO A 122 12.12 3.57 8.78
CA PRO A 122 11.00 2.63 8.77
C PRO A 122 10.26 2.59 7.42
N TYR A 123 10.09 3.75 6.77
CA TYR A 123 9.39 3.84 5.48
C TYR A 123 10.23 3.36 4.31
N ILE A 124 11.55 3.54 4.36
CA ILE A 124 12.47 2.99 3.36
C ILE A 124 12.43 1.46 3.41
N VAL A 125 12.54 0.88 4.61
CA VAL A 125 12.50 -0.58 4.76
C VAL A 125 11.11 -1.14 4.44
N LEU A 126 10.03 -0.41 4.77
CA LEU A 126 8.68 -0.73 4.30
C LEU A 126 8.62 -0.84 2.78
N CYS A 127 9.16 0.15 2.05
CA CYS A 127 9.18 0.13 0.59
C CYS A 127 9.95 -1.09 0.05
N LEU A 128 11.14 -1.35 0.57
CA LEU A 128 11.95 -2.51 0.16
C LEU A 128 11.22 -3.83 0.43
N ASN A 129 10.65 -3.99 1.62
CA ASN A 129 9.97 -5.21 2.00
C ASN A 129 8.67 -5.43 1.22
N THR A 130 7.93 -4.36 0.87
CA THR A 130 6.77 -4.46 -0.02
C THR A 130 7.15 -5.09 -1.36
N ASN A 131 8.24 -4.64 -1.98
CA ASN A 131 8.72 -5.21 -3.25
C ASN A 131 9.18 -6.67 -3.10
N ILE A 132 9.98 -6.96 -2.06
CA ILE A 132 10.46 -8.32 -1.77
C ILE A 132 9.29 -9.27 -1.53
N SER A 133 8.27 -8.84 -0.79
CA SER A 133 7.09 -9.65 -0.49
C SER A 133 6.27 -9.97 -1.74
N GLY A 134 6.16 -9.04 -2.69
CA GLY A 134 5.51 -9.29 -3.98
C GLY A 134 6.25 -10.32 -4.82
N ILE A 135 7.57 -10.15 -4.99
CA ILE A 135 8.42 -11.11 -5.72
C ILE A 135 8.35 -12.50 -5.07
N THR A 136 8.41 -12.55 -3.74
CA THR A 136 8.36 -13.81 -2.99
C THR A 136 7.00 -14.49 -3.13
N ALA A 137 5.90 -13.73 -3.07
CA ALA A 137 4.55 -14.25 -3.30
C ALA A 137 4.42 -14.85 -4.71
N ASP A 138 4.93 -14.17 -5.73
CA ASP A 138 4.90 -14.65 -7.10
C ASP A 138 5.72 -15.94 -7.28
N VAL A 139 6.90 -16.03 -6.65
CA VAL A 139 7.72 -17.24 -6.68
C VAL A 139 7.02 -18.41 -6.00
N ILE A 140 6.37 -18.19 -4.85
CA ILE A 140 5.62 -19.22 -4.12
C ILE A 140 4.48 -19.78 -4.98
N ILE A 141 3.73 -18.88 -5.64
CA ILE A 141 2.61 -19.25 -6.51
C ILE A 141 3.12 -19.97 -7.76
N ARG A 142 4.15 -19.44 -8.44
CA ARG A 142 4.71 -20.04 -9.67
C ARG A 142 5.31 -21.43 -9.44
N LYS A 143 5.92 -21.66 -8.27
CA LYS A 143 6.46 -22.97 -7.89
C LYS A 143 5.39 -23.93 -7.36
N ASN A 144 4.11 -23.54 -7.35
CA ASN A 144 3.00 -24.31 -6.79
C ASN A 144 3.25 -24.79 -5.35
N LEU A 145 4.03 -24.01 -4.55
CA LEU A 145 4.31 -24.36 -3.16
C LEU A 145 3.09 -24.16 -2.26
N LEU A 146 2.28 -23.14 -2.57
CA LEU A 146 1.02 -22.83 -1.91
C LEU A 146 0.00 -22.37 -2.95
N THR A 147 -1.29 -22.56 -2.65
CA THR A 147 -2.37 -21.96 -3.44
C THR A 147 -2.32 -20.44 -3.34
N THR A 148 -2.86 -19.74 -4.35
CA THR A 148 -2.96 -18.27 -4.35
C THR A 148 -3.61 -17.78 -3.06
N THR A 149 -4.75 -18.36 -2.68
CA THR A 149 -5.47 -18.01 -1.45
C THR A 149 -4.64 -18.19 -0.18
N ASN A 150 -3.91 -19.30 -0.05
CA ASN A 150 -3.08 -19.55 1.13
C ASN A 150 -1.87 -18.61 1.17
N THR A 151 -1.30 -18.29 0.02
CA THR A 151 -0.24 -17.28 -0.11
C THR A 151 -0.74 -15.91 0.35
N ARG A 152 -1.89 -15.44 -0.15
CA ARG A 152 -2.50 -14.16 0.26
C ARG A 152 -2.80 -14.12 1.76
N LYS A 153 -3.32 -15.23 2.33
CA LYS A 153 -3.58 -15.34 3.77
C LYS A 153 -2.28 -15.29 4.59
N LEU A 154 -1.24 -16.00 4.17
CA LEU A 154 0.05 -16.02 4.84
C LEU A 154 0.67 -14.61 4.92
N PHE A 155 0.73 -13.88 3.80
CA PHE A 155 1.29 -12.52 3.79
C PHE A 155 0.46 -11.53 4.62
N ASN A 156 -0.87 -11.67 4.66
CA ASN A 156 -1.72 -10.88 5.55
C ASN A 156 -1.50 -11.20 7.03
N ILE A 157 -1.32 -12.48 7.39
CA ILE A 157 -1.03 -12.88 8.77
C ILE A 157 0.32 -12.30 9.19
N LEU A 158 1.36 -12.52 8.38
CA LEU A 158 2.71 -12.01 8.66
C LEU A 158 2.72 -10.48 8.76
N GLY A 159 2.05 -9.79 7.85
CA GLY A 159 2.02 -8.32 7.81
C GLY A 159 1.10 -7.64 8.81
N ASN A 160 0.36 -8.38 9.64
CA ASN A 160 -0.39 -7.82 10.78
C ASN A 160 0.12 -8.35 12.13
N LEU A 161 0.49 -9.62 12.22
CA LEU A 161 0.94 -10.26 13.46
C LEU A 161 2.32 -9.73 13.92
N LEU A 162 3.29 -9.65 13.02
CA LEU A 162 4.64 -9.17 13.37
C LEU A 162 4.64 -7.70 13.78
N PRO A 163 3.94 -6.78 13.09
CA PRO A 163 3.77 -5.41 13.58
C PRO A 163 3.07 -5.36 14.94
N ALA A 164 2.04 -6.18 15.18
CA ALA A 164 1.35 -6.21 16.48
C ALA A 164 2.28 -6.64 17.62
N ILE A 165 3.08 -7.71 17.42
CA ILE A 165 4.10 -8.15 18.38
C ILE A 165 5.13 -7.03 18.62
N SER A 166 5.53 -6.34 17.56
CA SER A 166 6.51 -5.24 17.66
C SER A 166 5.98 -4.07 18.48
N VAL A 167 4.70 -3.69 18.29
CA VAL A 167 4.05 -2.63 19.08
C VAL A 167 3.90 -3.03 20.54
N ILE A 168 3.51 -4.27 20.83
CA ILE A 168 3.46 -4.78 22.21
C ILE A 168 4.86 -4.74 22.84
N GLY A 169 5.89 -5.17 22.11
CA GLY A 169 7.28 -5.12 22.56
C GLY A 169 7.74 -3.69 22.88
N LEU A 170 7.33 -2.70 22.07
CA LEU A 170 7.64 -1.29 22.30
C LEU A 170 7.03 -0.75 23.61
N ALA A 171 5.89 -1.28 24.05
CA ALA A 171 5.26 -0.87 25.31
C ALA A 171 6.10 -1.21 26.55
N PHE A 172 6.99 -2.20 26.46
CA PHE A 172 7.88 -2.62 27.54
C PHE A 172 9.28 -2.01 27.47
N MET A 173 9.57 -1.18 26.45
CA MET A 173 10.90 -0.60 26.26
C MET A 173 11.10 0.66 27.11
N THR A 174 12.24 0.74 27.79
CA THR A 174 12.65 1.91 28.58
C THR A 174 13.56 2.86 27.79
N CYS A 175 13.70 4.11 28.25
CA CYS A 175 14.47 5.17 27.57
C CYS A 175 15.95 4.82 27.32
N GLN A 176 16.53 3.88 28.07
CA GLN A 176 17.92 3.45 27.91
C GLN A 176 18.15 2.64 26.62
N LEU A 177 17.10 2.04 26.06
CA LEU A 177 17.15 1.16 24.89
C LEU A 177 16.63 1.84 23.61
N LYS A 178 16.82 3.16 23.49
CA LYS A 178 16.26 3.97 22.39
C LYS A 178 16.58 3.45 20.97
N TYR A 179 17.79 2.94 20.74
CA TYR A 179 18.17 2.40 19.43
C TYR A 179 17.52 1.04 19.15
N VAL A 180 17.35 0.21 20.18
CA VAL A 180 16.66 -1.09 20.07
C VAL A 180 15.18 -0.87 19.75
N ALA A 181 14.55 0.13 20.38
CA ALA A 181 13.18 0.52 20.07
C ALA A 181 13.02 0.95 18.60
N VAL A 182 13.96 1.73 18.06
CA VAL A 182 13.92 2.13 16.63
C VAL A 182 14.07 0.91 15.71
N VAL A 183 14.95 -0.03 16.03
CA VAL A 183 15.12 -1.27 15.22
C VAL A 183 13.84 -2.11 15.27
N LEU A 184 13.26 -2.32 16.45
CA LEU A 184 12.02 -3.09 16.61
C LEU A 184 10.85 -2.43 15.87
N LEU A 185 10.72 -1.11 15.98
CA LEU A 185 9.73 -0.31 15.25
C LEU A 185 9.92 -0.46 13.73
N THR A 186 11.16 -0.36 13.25
CA THR A 186 11.50 -0.49 11.83
C THR A 186 11.14 -1.87 11.31
N ILE A 187 11.44 -2.93 12.06
CA ILE A 187 11.08 -4.31 11.70
C ILE A 187 9.55 -4.46 11.64
N GLY A 188 8.83 -4.00 12.67
CA GLY A 188 7.37 -4.07 12.71
C GLY A 188 6.74 -3.38 11.49
N VAL A 189 7.19 -2.18 11.16
CA VAL A 189 6.72 -1.42 10.00
C VAL A 189 7.12 -2.07 8.69
N ALA A 190 8.35 -2.60 8.60
CA ALA A 190 8.81 -3.31 7.41
C ALA A 190 7.88 -4.48 7.07
N PHE A 191 7.57 -5.32 8.05
CA PHE A 191 6.69 -6.47 7.85
C PHE A 191 5.27 -6.08 7.49
N HIS A 192 4.79 -4.90 7.90
CA HIS A 192 3.51 -4.38 7.45
C HIS A 192 3.44 -4.25 5.91
N GLY A 193 4.59 -4.01 5.26
CA GLY A 193 4.76 -3.99 3.80
C GLY A 193 4.28 -5.26 3.09
N CYS A 194 4.33 -6.41 3.77
CA CYS A 194 3.85 -7.69 3.25
C CYS A 194 2.38 -7.66 2.85
N CYS A 195 1.56 -6.87 3.55
CA CYS A 195 0.13 -6.73 3.26
C CYS A 195 -0.12 -6.08 1.88
N PHE A 196 0.75 -5.16 1.46
CA PHE A 196 0.63 -4.45 0.18
C PHE A 196 1.20 -5.25 -0.98
N GLY A 197 2.37 -5.88 -0.82
CA GLY A 197 3.06 -6.57 -1.91
C GLY A 197 2.52 -7.98 -2.19
N GLY A 198 2.22 -8.76 -1.15
CA GLY A 198 1.76 -10.15 -1.29
C GLY A 198 0.36 -10.43 -0.73
N GLY A 199 -0.23 -9.49 0.01
CA GLY A 199 -1.42 -9.66 0.83
C GLY A 199 -2.73 -9.19 0.19
N PHE A 200 -3.53 -8.42 0.95
CA PHE A 200 -4.93 -8.12 0.62
C PHE A 200 -5.10 -7.26 -0.63
N LEU A 201 -4.11 -6.42 -0.98
CA LEU A 201 -4.23 -5.47 -2.10
C LEU A 201 -4.49 -6.20 -3.43
N LEU A 202 -3.92 -7.39 -3.58
CA LEU A 202 -4.03 -8.23 -4.77
C LEU A 202 -5.29 -9.13 -4.76
N VAL A 203 -5.91 -9.32 -3.58
CA VAL A 203 -7.11 -10.17 -3.43
C VAL A 203 -8.30 -9.63 -4.22
N ALA A 204 -8.42 -8.31 -4.38
CA ALA A 204 -9.47 -7.71 -5.21
C ALA A 204 -9.38 -8.18 -6.68
N ASN A 205 -8.15 -8.29 -7.20
CA ASN A 205 -7.88 -8.79 -8.54
C ASN A 205 -8.15 -10.29 -8.66
N ASP A 206 -7.85 -11.05 -7.61
CA ASP A 206 -8.09 -12.50 -7.56
C ASP A 206 -9.61 -12.82 -7.47
N ILE A 207 -10.41 -12.00 -6.77
CA ILE A 207 -11.86 -12.20 -6.60
C ILE A 207 -12.66 -11.78 -7.84
N ALA A 208 -12.36 -10.61 -8.40
CA ALA A 208 -13.16 -10.03 -9.47
C ALA A 208 -12.29 -9.30 -10.50
N PRO A 209 -11.56 -10.00 -11.39
CA PRO A 209 -10.64 -9.38 -12.35
C PRO A 209 -11.30 -8.30 -13.22
N ALA A 210 -12.51 -8.56 -13.74
CA ALA A 210 -13.25 -7.61 -14.58
C ALA A 210 -13.82 -6.40 -13.80
N TYR A 211 -14.06 -6.56 -12.49
CA TYR A 211 -14.68 -5.55 -11.63
C TYR A 211 -13.75 -5.06 -10.52
N THR A 212 -12.43 -5.29 -10.65
CA THR A 212 -11.44 -5.03 -9.60
C THR A 212 -11.46 -3.57 -9.18
N GLY A 213 -11.56 -2.64 -10.14
CA GLY A 213 -11.67 -1.21 -9.87
C GLY A 213 -12.89 -0.84 -9.03
N ILE A 214 -14.05 -1.47 -9.28
CA ILE A 214 -15.28 -1.22 -8.52
C ILE A 214 -15.17 -1.78 -7.10
N VAL A 215 -14.74 -3.03 -6.97
CA VAL A 215 -14.57 -3.69 -5.66
C VAL A 215 -13.53 -2.94 -4.81
N PHE A 216 -12.41 -2.54 -5.42
CA PHE A 216 -11.38 -1.77 -4.75
C PHE A 216 -11.87 -0.38 -4.36
N GLY A 217 -12.64 0.29 -5.22
CA GLY A 217 -13.26 1.59 -4.92
C GLY A 217 -14.19 1.54 -3.71
N ILE A 218 -15.09 0.55 -3.66
CA ILE A 218 -15.98 0.32 -2.51
C ILE A 218 -15.15 0.04 -1.25
N SER A 219 -14.14 -0.83 -1.36
CA SER A 219 -13.27 -1.17 -0.25
C SER A 219 -12.52 0.04 0.31
N ASN A 220 -12.04 0.94 -0.56
CA ASN A 220 -11.32 2.14 -0.17
C ASN A 220 -12.24 3.20 0.47
N ALA A 221 -13.47 3.32 -0.04
CA ALA A 221 -14.48 4.17 0.59
C ALA A 221 -14.80 3.70 2.01
N LEU A 222 -15.04 2.39 2.19
CA LEU A 222 -15.31 1.80 3.51
C LEU A 222 -14.10 1.92 4.44
N SER A 223 -12.88 1.68 3.95
CA SER A 223 -11.66 1.76 4.77
C SER A 223 -11.32 3.18 5.22
N SER A 224 -11.80 4.20 4.51
CA SER A 224 -11.57 5.61 4.85
C SER A 224 -12.52 6.12 5.93
N ILE A 225 -13.72 5.52 6.10
CA ILE A 225 -14.72 5.94 7.08
C ILE A 225 -14.14 5.94 8.52
N PRO A 226 -13.47 4.87 9.00
CA PRO A 226 -12.88 4.89 10.34
C PRO A 226 -11.74 5.89 10.49
N GLY A 227 -11.00 6.18 9.41
CA GLY A 227 -9.97 7.21 9.40
C GLY A 227 -10.53 8.62 9.57
N ILE A 228 -11.74 8.87 9.07
CA ILE A 228 -12.47 10.13 9.27
C ILE A 228 -13.00 10.22 10.70
N ILE A 229 -13.49 9.12 11.25
CA ILE A 229 -14.14 9.10 12.59
C ILE A 229 -13.10 9.10 13.72
N SER A 230 -11.96 8.43 13.55
CA SER A 230 -10.95 8.23 14.61
C SER A 230 -10.47 9.52 15.28
N PRO A 231 -10.19 10.63 14.56
CA PRO A 231 -9.79 11.90 15.20
C PRO A 231 -10.87 12.56 16.05
N TYR A 232 -12.16 12.24 15.87
CA TYR A 232 -13.25 12.81 16.67
C TYR A 232 -13.48 12.08 17.99
N ILE A 233 -12.99 10.84 18.11
CA ILE A 233 -13.17 9.99 19.29
C ILE A 233 -11.91 9.99 20.19
N ALA A 234 -10.74 10.32 19.63
CA ALA A 234 -9.44 10.31 20.30
C ALA A 234 -9.14 11.57 21.12
#